data_AF-A0A5N5ISE6-F1
#
_entry.id   AF-A0A5N5ISE6-F1
#
_cell.length_a   1.000
_cell.length_b   1.000
_cell.length_c   1.000
_cell.angle_alpha   90.00
_cell.angle_beta   90.00
_cell.angle_gamma   90.00
#
_symmetry.space_group_name_H-M   'P 1'
#
loop_
_entity.id
_entity.type
_entity.pdbx_description
1 polymer ?
#
loop_
_entity_poly.entity_id
_entity_poly.type
_entity_poly.pdbx_seq_one_letter_code
_entity_poly.pdbx_strand_id
1 'polypeptide(L)'
;MADVIVQVSFDVVEFSRLYEQDHPRSAKNMFRCNEEVKKGLKWFLSAQNPTEFQEKVSNYIEAVKLTKQLYEDIQIPIEGKEKIIAQLSNLQTHLAKLIEEASINH
;
A
#
# COMPACT_ATOMS: atom_id res chain seq x y z
N MET A 1 3.90 7.97 8.54
CA MET A 1 4.09 7.13 7.33
C MET A 1 4.31 5.67 7.69
N ALA A 2 5.33 5.30 8.49
CA ALA A 2 5.56 3.91 8.90
C ALA A 2 4.37 3.30 9.67
N ASP A 3 3.73 4.10 10.53
CA ASP A 3 2.47 3.78 11.23
C ASP A 3 1.34 3.42 10.25
N VAL A 4 1.13 4.23 9.20
CA VAL A 4 0.11 3.99 8.16
C VAL A 4 0.41 2.70 7.40
N ILE A 5 1.68 2.46 7.04
CA ILE A 5 2.07 1.24 6.31
C ILE A 5 1.81 -0.01 7.17
N VAL A 6 2.20 0.03 8.45
CA VAL A 6 1.96 -1.06 9.40
C VAL A 6 0.47 -1.32 9.55
N GLN A 7 -0.34 -0.27 9.70
CA GLN A 7 -1.79 -0.40 9.81
C GLN A 7 -2.41 -1.04 8.56
N VAL A 8 -2.06 -0.56 7.35
CA VAL A 8 -2.52 -1.18 6.09
C VAL A 8 -2.14 -2.65 6.05
N SER A 9 -0.92 -3.01 6.43
CA SER A 9 -0.48 -4.40 6.42
C SER A 9 -1.25 -5.31 7.38
N PHE A 10 -1.68 -4.80 8.53
CA PHE A 10 -2.55 -5.54 9.45
C PHE A 10 -3.97 -5.65 8.91
N ASP A 11 -4.56 -4.52 8.49
CA ASP A 11 -5.95 -4.47 8.03
C ASP A 11 -6.14 -5.34 6.76
N VAL A 12 -5.17 -5.36 5.84
CA VAL A 12 -5.18 -6.25 4.67
C VAL A 12 -5.19 -7.72 5.05
N VAL A 13 -4.44 -8.15 6.08
CA VAL A 13 -4.42 -9.55 6.53
C VAL A 13 -5.76 -9.95 7.11
N GLU A 14 -6.33 -9.10 7.97
CA GLU A 14 -7.63 -9.34 8.55
C GLU A 14 -8.71 -9.41 7.48
N PHE A 15 -8.75 -8.44 6.57
CA PHE A 15 -9.68 -8.45 5.45
C PHE A 15 -9.51 -9.69 4.57
N SER A 16 -8.28 -10.06 4.22
CA SER A 16 -8.01 -11.25 3.41
C SER A 16 -8.53 -12.52 4.07
N ARG A 17 -8.40 -12.63 5.40
CA ARG A 17 -8.92 -13.76 6.18
C ARG A 17 -10.45 -13.83 6.13
N LEU A 18 -11.13 -12.70 6.29
CA LEU A 18 -12.60 -12.62 6.22
C LEU A 18 -13.08 -12.90 4.79
N TYR A 19 -12.43 -12.32 3.78
CA TYR A 19 -12.74 -12.54 2.38
C TYR A 19 -12.59 -14.01 1.97
N GLU A 20 -11.51 -14.67 2.41
CA GLU A 20 -11.27 -16.09 2.13
C GLU A 20 -12.30 -17.02 2.79
N GLN A 21 -12.86 -16.63 3.94
CA GLN A 21 -13.92 -17.37 4.63
C GLN A 21 -15.21 -17.39 3.79
N ASP A 22 -15.58 -16.26 3.19
CA ASP A 22 -16.77 -16.13 2.35
C ASP A 22 -16.49 -16.57 0.89
N HIS A 23 -15.23 -16.51 0.46
CA HIS A 23 -14.77 -16.82 -0.90
C HIS A 23 -13.49 -17.68 -0.87
N PRO A 24 -13.62 -19.01 -0.74
CA PRO A 24 -12.46 -19.89 -0.66
C PRO A 24 -11.52 -19.78 -1.88
N ARG A 25 -10.22 -19.71 -1.63
CA ARG A 25 -9.09 -19.63 -2.58
C ARG A 25 -9.03 -18.37 -3.44
N SER A 26 -9.56 -17.26 -2.95
CA SER A 26 -9.71 -16.04 -3.74
C SER A 26 -8.90 -14.84 -3.23
N ALA A 27 -8.34 -14.90 -2.01
CA ALA A 27 -7.57 -13.80 -1.41
C ALA A 27 -6.12 -13.68 -1.93
N LYS A 28 -5.70 -14.48 -2.93
CA LYS A 28 -4.31 -14.50 -3.46
C LYS A 28 -3.80 -13.10 -3.84
N ASN A 29 -4.62 -12.31 -4.52
CA ASN A 29 -4.24 -10.97 -4.96
C ASN A 29 -4.11 -9.99 -3.79
N MET A 30 -4.85 -10.18 -2.71
CA MET A 30 -4.79 -9.35 -1.51
C MET A 30 -3.50 -9.62 -0.74
N PHE A 31 -3.11 -10.89 -0.59
CA PHE A 31 -1.82 -11.25 0.00
C PHE A 31 -0.65 -10.70 -0.82
N ARG A 32 -0.74 -10.76 -2.15
CA ARG A 32 0.28 -10.15 -3.02
C ARG A 32 0.38 -8.64 -2.78
N CYS A 33 -0.75 -7.94 -2.69
CA CYS A 33 -0.76 -6.51 -2.38
C CYS A 33 -0.12 -6.21 -1.01
N ASN A 34 -0.42 -7.02 0.01
CA ASN A 34 0.21 -6.85 1.33
C ASN A 34 1.74 -6.91 1.24
N GLU A 35 2.27 -7.87 0.49
CA GLU A 35 3.71 -8.01 0.32
C GLU A 35 4.33 -6.83 -0.42
N GLU A 36 3.67 -6.29 -1.45
CA GLU A 36 4.13 -5.06 -2.12
C GLU A 36 4.09 -3.84 -1.18
N VAL A 37 3.03 -3.70 -0.37
CA VAL A 37 2.92 -2.62 0.61
C VAL A 37 4.03 -2.72 1.68
N LYS A 38 4.34 -3.93 2.16
CA LYS A 38 5.46 -4.16 3.10
C LYS A 38 6.83 -3.92 2.49
N LYS A 39 7.04 -4.24 1.21
CA LYS A 39 8.31 -3.96 0.52
C LYS A 39 8.63 -2.47 0.53
N GLY A 40 7.62 -1.60 0.47
CA GLY A 40 7.78 -0.16 0.60
C GLY A 40 8.52 0.30 1.86
N LEU A 41 8.30 -0.36 3.00
CA LEU A 41 9.07 -0.09 4.24
C LEU A 41 10.57 -0.34 4.06
N LYS A 42 10.94 -1.40 3.33
CA LYS A 42 12.36 -1.75 3.08
C LYS A 42 13.03 -0.81 2.10
N TRP A 43 12.26 -0.12 1.26
CA TRP A 43 12.80 0.79 0.25
C TRP A 43 13.35 2.07 0.87
N PHE A 44 12.68 2.62 1.89
CA PHE A 44 13.18 3.77 2.64
C PHE A 44 14.51 3.49 3.37
N LEU A 45 14.73 2.24 3.76
CA LEU A 45 15.94 1.83 4.49
C LEU A 45 17.12 1.48 3.58
N SER A 46 16.90 1.34 2.26
CA SER A 46 17.90 0.78 1.34
C SER A 46 18.32 1.71 0.21
N ALA A 47 17.74 2.90 0.08
CA ALA A 47 18.17 3.88 -0.94
C ALA A 47 19.53 4.48 -0.56
N GLN A 48 20.50 4.40 -1.46
CA GLN A 48 21.88 4.88 -1.24
C GLN A 48 22.13 6.26 -1.85
N ASN A 49 21.27 6.70 -2.76
CA ASN A 49 21.36 8.00 -3.40
C ASN A 49 19.96 8.57 -3.72
N PRO A 50 19.85 9.88 -4.01
CA PRO A 50 18.57 10.52 -4.24
C PRO A 50 17.80 9.99 -5.46
N THR A 51 18.49 9.62 -6.54
CA THR A 51 17.86 9.04 -7.74
C THR A 51 17.20 7.70 -7.40
N GLU A 52 17.92 6.82 -6.71
CA GLU A 52 17.39 5.53 -6.24
C GLU A 52 16.23 5.71 -5.26
N PHE A 53 16.29 6.74 -4.41
CA PHE A 53 15.20 7.10 -3.52
C PHE A 53 13.94 7.51 -4.29
N GLN A 54 14.06 8.41 -5.27
CA GLN A 54 12.94 8.86 -6.10
C GLN A 54 12.31 7.72 -6.91
N GLU A 55 13.14 6.85 -7.49
CA GLU A 55 12.66 5.65 -8.21
C GLU A 55 11.88 4.73 -7.27
N LYS A 56 12.43 4.42 -6.09
CA LYS A 56 11.78 3.59 -5.09
C LYS A 56 10.46 4.18 -4.57
N VAL A 57 10.41 5.49 -4.34
CA VAL A 57 9.17 6.17 -3.93
C VAL A 57 8.13 6.13 -5.06
N SER A 58 8.54 6.32 -6.31
CA SER A 58 7.66 6.23 -7.49
C SER A 58 7.06 4.83 -7.64
N ASN A 59 7.90 3.79 -7.56
CA ASN A 59 7.47 2.40 -7.58
C ASN A 59 6.48 2.11 -6.44
N TYR A 60 6.68 2.75 -5.28
CA TYR A 60 5.77 2.58 -4.15
C TYR A 60 4.41 3.24 -4.36
N ILE A 61 4.39 4.45 -4.93
CA ILE A 61 3.15 5.12 -5.31
C ILE A 61 2.34 4.24 -6.26
N GLU A 62 2.99 3.62 -7.24
CA GLU A 62 2.33 2.71 -8.18
C GLU A 62 1.76 1.47 -7.47
N ALA A 63 2.54 0.82 -6.61
CA ALA A 63 2.09 -0.35 -5.84
C ALA A 63 0.88 -0.01 -4.94
N VAL A 64 0.90 1.14 -4.27
CA VAL A 64 -0.21 1.62 -3.43
C VAL A 64 -1.45 1.92 -4.29
N LYS A 65 -1.27 2.53 -5.46
CA LYS A 65 -2.37 2.81 -6.40
C LYS A 65 -3.02 1.53 -6.91
N LEU A 66 -2.23 0.55 -7.34
CA LEU A 66 -2.73 -0.75 -7.81
C LEU A 66 -3.44 -1.51 -6.69
N THR A 67 -2.89 -1.46 -5.47
CA THR A 67 -3.52 -2.07 -4.29
C THR A 67 -4.87 -1.42 -4.01
N LYS A 68 -4.93 -0.08 -4.01
CA LYS A 68 -6.18 0.66 -3.80
C LYS A 68 -7.24 0.27 -4.83
N GLN A 69 -6.87 0.22 -6.10
CA GLN A 69 -7.78 -0.17 -7.17
C GLN A 69 -8.32 -1.60 -6.97
N LEU A 70 -7.47 -2.56 -6.56
CA LEU A 70 -7.94 -3.91 -6.22
C LEU A 70 -9.04 -3.88 -5.14
N TYR A 71 -8.90 -3.04 -4.11
CA TYR A 71 -9.90 -2.93 -3.05
C TYR A 71 -11.17 -2.22 -3.51
N GLU A 72 -11.05 -1.21 -4.37
CA GLU A 72 -12.20 -0.51 -4.97
C GLU A 72 -13.00 -1.43 -5.90
N ASP A 73 -12.34 -2.33 -6.63
CA ASP A 73 -12.97 -3.29 -7.54
C ASP A 73 -13.73 -4.41 -6.82
N ILE A 74 -13.47 -4.64 -5.53
CA ILE A 74 -14.23 -5.59 -4.72
C ILE A 74 -15.61 -5.00 -4.43
N GLN A 75 -16.63 -5.49 -5.13
CA GLN A 75 -18.02 -5.05 -4.96
C GLN A 75 -18.69 -5.55 -3.68
N ILE A 76 -17.96 -6.27 -2.83
CA ILE A 76 -18.49 -6.93 -1.65
C ILE A 76 -18.38 -5.96 -0.46
N PRO A 77 -19.48 -5.73 0.28
CA PRO A 77 -19.47 -4.87 1.46
C PRO A 77 -18.94 -5.65 2.66
N ILE A 78 -17.62 -5.84 2.72
CA ILE A 78 -16.93 -6.45 3.87
C ILE A 78 -16.37 -5.35 4.76
N GLU A 79 -16.54 -5.52 6.06
CA GLU A 79 -16.01 -4.61 7.08
C GLU A 79 -14.48 -4.46 6.94
N GLY A 80 -13.99 -3.23 7.08
CA GLY A 80 -12.57 -2.91 6.91
C GLY A 80 -12.15 -2.55 5.48
N LYS A 81 -12.94 -2.83 4.44
CA LYS A 81 -12.61 -2.44 3.05
C LYS A 81 -12.37 -0.93 2.91
N GLU A 82 -13.35 -0.13 3.36
CA GLU A 82 -13.30 1.33 3.28
C GLU A 82 -12.14 1.91 4.09
N LYS A 83 -11.83 1.29 5.24
CA LYS A 83 -10.69 1.66 6.07
C LYS A 83 -9.37 1.47 5.33
N ILE A 84 -9.21 0.32 4.65
CA ILE A 84 -8.02 0.02 3.84
C ILE A 84 -7.90 1.02 2.69
N ILE A 85 -8.99 1.31 1.96
CA ILE A 85 -9.00 2.30 0.87
C ILE A 85 -8.59 3.69 1.37
N ALA A 86 -9.11 4.11 2.53
CA ALA A 86 -8.77 5.39 3.14
C ALA A 86 -7.29 5.46 3.54
N GLN A 87 -6.75 4.41 4.16
CA GLN A 87 -5.33 4.35 4.54
C GLN A 87 -4.40 4.31 3.32
N LEU A 88 -4.75 3.57 2.26
CA LEU A 88 -4.00 3.55 1.01
C LEU A 88 -4.02 4.93 0.34
N SER A 89 -5.16 5.63 0.39
CA SER A 89 -5.25 7.02 -0.11
C SER A 89 -4.35 7.96 0.70
N ASN A 90 -4.37 7.86 2.03
CA ASN A 90 -3.48 8.63 2.90
C ASN A 90 -2.00 8.33 2.58
N LEU A 91 -1.64 7.05 2.43
CA LEU A 91 -0.29 6.64 2.09
C LEU A 91 0.14 7.20 0.72
N GLN A 92 -0.73 7.14 -0.28
CA GLN A 92 -0.46 7.72 -1.60
C GLN A 92 -0.20 9.23 -1.52
N THR A 93 -0.99 9.97 -0.74
CA THR A 93 -0.77 11.41 -0.51
C THR A 93 0.57 11.68 0.19
N HIS A 94 0.90 10.87 1.21
CA HIS A 94 2.17 11.00 1.91
C HIS A 94 3.39 10.75 1.01
N LEU A 95 3.31 9.73 0.14
CA LEU A 95 4.38 9.43 -0.82
C LEU A 95 4.53 10.50 -1.89
N ALA A 96 3.42 11.07 -2.37
CA ALA A 96 3.45 12.17 -3.34
C ALA A 96 4.11 13.43 -2.74
N LYS A 97 3.82 13.76 -1.48
CA LYS A 97 4.50 14.87 -0.79
C LYS A 97 5.99 14.60 -0.62
N LEU A 98 6.36 13.36 -0.29
CA LEU A 98 7.75 12.98 -0.10
C LEU A 98 8.58 13.14 -1.38
N ILE A 99 8.01 12.81 -2.56
CA ILE A 99 8.71 12.97 -3.83
C ILE A 99 8.87 14.46 -4.21
N GLU A 100 7.87 15.29 -3.90
CA GLU A 100 7.91 16.73 -4.11
C GLU A 100 9.00 17.38 -3.25
N GLU A 101 9.03 17.07 -1.95
CA GLU A 101 10.04 17.54 -1.00
C GLU A 101 11.46 17.10 -1.39
N ALA A 102 11.61 15.86 -1.88
CA ALA A 102 12.91 15.36 -2.36
C ALA A 102 13.36 15.98 -3.69
N SER A 103 12.44 16.55 -4.48
CA SER A 103 12.74 17.20 -5.76
C SER A 103 13.09 18.69 -5.61
N ILE A 104 12.61 19.34 -4.55
CA ILE A 104 12.87 20.76 -4.25
C ILE A 104 14.25 20.97 -3.60
N ASN A 105 14.78 19.95 -2.92
CA ASN A 105 16.07 20.03 -2.23
C ASN A 105 17.28 19.61 -3.10
N HIS A 106 17.13 19.62 -4.43
CA HIS A 106 18.13 19.16 -5.39
C HIS A 106 18.62 20.26 -6.33
#